data_AF-A0A843KYK4-F1
#
_entry.id   AF-A0A843KYK4-F1
#
_cell.length_a   1.000
_cell.length_b   1.000
_cell.length_c   1.000
_cell.angle_alpha   90.00
_cell.angle_beta   90.00
_cell.angle_gamma   90.00
#
_symmetry.space_group_name_H-M   'P 1'
#
loop_
_entity.id
_entity.type
_entity.pdbx_description
1 polymer ?
#
loop_
_entity_poly.entity_id
_entity_poly.type
_entity_poly.pdbx_seq_one_letter_code
_entity_poly.pdbx_strand_id
1 'polypeptide(L)'
;MANPRYLTREGEPTVELLQKLARAKEVYFGNLDGFCAKWFVEKDLLSNIHQVHLVGSHSSISDWHNDTSDIDFCLVNPNSLPQDLFRYKRDILNPILCPQDQEKRRWIDLYFVRELYQILPRGIDLTSYWNNI
;
A
#
# COMPACT_ATOMS: atom_id res chain seq x y z
N MET A 1 7.16 -19.01 6.82
CA MET A 1 8.23 -18.04 7.15
C MET A 1 7.95 -16.79 6.33
N ALA A 2 8.30 -15.58 6.78
CA ALA A 2 8.00 -14.33 6.05
C ALA A 2 9.23 -13.85 5.23
N ASN A 3 9.00 -13.16 4.10
CA ASN A 3 10.03 -12.82 3.12
C ASN A 3 11.19 -12.01 3.76
N PRO A 4 12.42 -12.55 3.81
CA PRO A 4 13.54 -11.93 4.50
C PRO A 4 13.98 -10.59 3.88
N ARG A 5 13.56 -10.32 2.64
CA ARG A 5 13.76 -9.02 1.98
C ARG A 5 12.99 -7.90 2.65
N TYR A 6 11.79 -8.21 3.15
CA TYR A 6 10.87 -7.23 3.74
C TYR A 6 10.82 -7.29 5.26
N LEU A 7 11.17 -8.45 5.83
CA LEU A 7 11.06 -8.68 7.27
C LEU A 7 12.33 -9.37 7.78
N THR A 8 12.85 -8.91 8.91
CA THR A 8 13.97 -9.60 9.55
C THR A 8 13.52 -10.92 10.17
N ARG A 9 14.47 -11.70 10.70
CA ARG A 9 14.15 -12.97 11.39
C ARG A 9 13.32 -12.74 12.66
N GLU A 10 13.43 -11.55 13.24
CA GLU A 10 12.71 -11.09 14.41
C GLU A 10 11.31 -10.56 14.08
N GLY A 11 10.96 -10.44 12.79
CA GLY A 11 9.67 -9.93 12.32
C GLY A 11 9.62 -8.42 12.09
N GLU A 12 10.75 -7.73 12.21
CA GLU A 12 10.84 -6.28 12.03
C GLU A 12 10.90 -5.89 10.54
N PRO A 13 10.30 -4.76 10.13
CA PRO A 13 10.43 -4.23 8.77
C PRO A 13 11.88 -3.95 8.37
N THR A 14 12.27 -4.35 7.16
CA THR A 14 13.58 -3.98 6.62
C THR A 14 13.60 -2.53 6.11
N VAL A 15 14.81 -2.00 5.90
CA VAL A 15 15.01 -0.67 5.30
C VAL A 15 14.32 -0.56 3.93
N GLU A 16 14.37 -1.62 3.11
CA GLU A 16 13.70 -1.62 1.80
C GLU A 16 12.17 -1.53 1.94
N LEU A 17 11.59 -2.29 2.87
CA LEU A 17 10.15 -2.23 3.16
C LEU A 17 9.73 -0.81 3.57
N LEU A 18 10.49 -0.19 4.48
CA LEU A 18 10.22 1.17 4.94
C LEU A 18 10.38 2.22 3.84
N GLN A 19 11.37 2.09 2.95
CA GLN A 19 11.53 2.97 1.80
C GLN A 19 10.34 2.85 0.82
N LYS A 20 9.86 1.63 0.58
CA LYS A 20 8.66 1.41 -0.26
C LYS A 20 7.40 1.96 0.41
N LEU A 21 7.24 1.78 1.73
CA LEU A 21 6.14 2.33 2.51
C LEU A 21 6.13 3.87 2.45
N ALA A 22 7.29 4.50 2.61
CA ALA A 22 7.44 5.95 2.50
C ALA A 22 7.05 6.44 1.10
N ARG A 23 7.51 5.76 0.04
CA ARG A 23 7.14 6.10 -1.34
C ARG A 23 5.64 5.95 -1.59
N ALA A 24 5.02 4.90 -1.06
CA ALA A 24 3.58 4.70 -1.14
C ALA A 24 2.82 5.87 -0.51
N LYS A 25 3.22 6.29 0.70
CA LYS A 25 2.62 7.42 1.42
C LYS A 25 2.78 8.73 0.66
N GLU A 26 3.98 9.01 0.18
CA GLU A 26 4.29 10.21 -0.61
C GLU A 26 3.39 10.31 -1.83
N VAL A 27 3.29 9.25 -2.64
CA VAL A 27 2.45 9.24 -3.85
C VAL A 27 0.97 9.34 -3.50
N TYR A 28 0.53 8.65 -2.45
CA TYR A 28 -0.86 8.69 -1.99
C TYR A 28 -1.27 10.10 -1.56
N PHE A 29 -0.52 10.76 -0.69
CA PHE A 29 -0.93 12.09 -0.23
C PHE A 29 -0.57 13.21 -1.21
N GLY A 30 0.54 13.08 -1.94
CA GLY A 30 1.00 14.10 -2.89
C GLY A 30 0.07 14.32 -4.08
N ASN A 31 -0.76 13.32 -4.42
CA ASN A 31 -1.71 13.43 -5.53
C ASN A 31 -3.17 13.58 -5.07
N LEU A 32 -3.43 13.54 -3.76
CA LEU A 32 -4.78 13.46 -3.22
C LEU A 32 -5.58 14.75 -3.49
N ASP A 33 -4.96 15.90 -3.25
CA ASP A 33 -5.61 17.21 -3.43
C ASP A 33 -6.04 17.44 -4.88
N GLY A 34 -5.18 17.10 -5.84
CA GLY A 34 -5.49 17.23 -7.27
C GLY A 34 -6.63 16.31 -7.71
N PHE A 35 -6.68 15.08 -7.19
CA PHE A 35 -7.78 14.16 -7.45
C PHE A 35 -9.09 14.67 -6.85
N CYS A 36 -9.09 15.03 -5.57
CA CYS A 36 -10.27 15.52 -4.85
C CYS A 36 -10.89 16.75 -5.53
N ALA A 37 -10.05 17.72 -5.92
CA ALA A 37 -10.51 18.93 -6.62
C ALA A 37 -11.12 18.62 -7.98
N LYS A 38 -10.53 17.68 -8.75
CA LYS A 38 -11.02 17.31 -10.09
C LYS A 38 -12.36 16.57 -10.05
N TRP A 39 -12.57 15.76 -9.03
CA TRP A 39 -13.71 14.84 -8.94
C TRP A 39 -14.77 15.25 -7.90
N PHE A 40 -14.61 16.42 -7.27
CA PHE A 40 -15.52 16.93 -6.24
C PHE A 40 -15.68 15.97 -5.05
N VAL A 41 -14.59 15.31 -4.65
CA VAL A 41 -14.55 14.42 -3.49
C VAL A 41 -13.97 15.17 -2.30
N GLU A 42 -14.60 15.05 -1.13
CA GLU A 42 -14.05 15.61 0.10
C GLU A 42 -12.76 14.87 0.51
N LYS A 43 -11.67 15.63 0.69
CA LYS A 43 -10.35 15.07 1.04
C LYS A 43 -10.40 14.18 2.28
N ASP A 44 -11.16 14.58 3.29
CA ASP A 44 -11.24 13.88 4.58
C ASP A 44 -11.81 12.45 4.46
N LEU A 45 -12.60 12.19 3.41
CA LEU A 45 -13.09 10.85 3.12
C LEU A 45 -11.96 9.92 2.66
N LEU A 46 -10.91 10.46 2.04
CA LEU A 46 -9.80 9.68 1.48
C LEU A 46 -8.52 9.79 2.30
N SER A 47 -8.32 10.85 3.08
CA SER A 47 -7.10 11.06 3.86
C SER A 47 -7.06 10.23 5.15
N ASN A 48 -8.22 9.78 5.64
CA ASN A 48 -8.34 9.09 6.93
C ASN A 48 -7.92 7.60 6.87
N ILE A 49 -6.64 7.36 6.62
CA ILE A 49 -6.05 6.02 6.68
C ILE A 49 -5.84 5.63 8.15
N HIS A 50 -6.67 4.70 8.64
CA HIS A 50 -6.64 4.22 10.02
C HIS A 50 -5.51 3.22 10.27
N GLN A 51 -5.27 2.32 9.31
CA GLN A 51 -4.27 1.28 9.43
C GLN A 51 -3.65 0.93 8.09
N VAL A 52 -2.41 0.43 8.14
CA VAL A 52 -1.66 -0.03 6.98
C VAL A 52 -1.06 -1.39 7.28
N HIS A 53 -1.30 -2.36 6.41
CA HIS A 53 -0.83 -3.74 6.57
C HIS A 53 -0.05 -4.19 5.35
N LEU A 54 1.08 -4.87 5.56
CA LEU A 54 1.74 -5.63 4.50
C LEU A 54 0.97 -6.93 4.26
N VAL A 55 0.44 -7.13 3.04
CA VAL A 55 -0.32 -8.33 2.64
C VAL A 55 0.39 -9.07 1.47
N GLY A 56 -0.10 -10.25 1.09
CA GLY A 56 0.35 -10.94 -0.14
C GLY A 56 1.70 -11.68 -0.09
N SER A 57 2.50 -11.51 -1.14
CA SER A 57 3.66 -12.35 -1.56
C SER A 57 4.81 -12.43 -0.55
N HIS A 58 4.81 -11.60 0.50
CA HIS A 58 5.73 -11.77 1.63
C HIS A 58 5.49 -13.08 2.41
N SER A 59 4.34 -13.73 2.23
CA SER A 59 3.92 -14.90 3.02
C SER A 59 4.38 -16.26 2.49
N SER A 60 4.80 -16.37 1.23
CA SER A 60 5.15 -17.65 0.59
C SER A 60 6.63 -17.74 0.20
N ILE A 61 7.29 -18.88 0.50
CA ILE A 61 8.73 -19.09 0.24
C ILE A 61 9.06 -19.05 -1.26
N SER A 62 8.12 -19.43 -2.12
CA SER A 62 8.28 -19.39 -3.58
C SER A 62 8.49 -17.98 -4.14
N ASP A 63 8.03 -16.95 -3.42
CA ASP A 63 8.10 -15.55 -3.89
C ASP A 63 9.37 -14.83 -3.44
N TRP A 64 10.17 -15.44 -2.56
CA TRP A 64 11.34 -14.80 -1.93
C TRP A 64 12.52 -14.60 -2.87
N HIS A 65 12.67 -15.52 -3.83
CA HIS A 65 13.78 -15.51 -4.79
C HIS A 65 13.46 -14.67 -6.03
N ASN A 66 12.32 -13.98 -6.04
CA ASN A 66 11.93 -13.12 -7.14
C ASN A 66 12.38 -11.67 -6.85
N ASP A 67 13.45 -11.23 -7.49
CA ASP A 67 13.92 -9.83 -7.39
C ASP A 67 12.85 -8.82 -7.86
N THR A 68 11.84 -9.30 -8.59
CA THR A 68 10.67 -8.55 -9.07
C THR A 68 9.42 -8.72 -8.20
N SER A 69 9.54 -9.28 -7.00
CA SER A 69 8.42 -9.43 -6.06
C SER A 69 7.74 -8.09 -5.84
N ASP A 70 6.44 -8.05 -6.10
CA ASP A 70 5.54 -6.98 -5.73
C ASP A 70 5.54 -6.77 -4.21
N ILE A 71 5.03 -5.62 -3.81
CA ILE A 71 4.65 -5.38 -2.43
C ILE A 71 3.21 -4.90 -2.39
N ASP A 72 2.43 -5.54 -1.53
CA ASP A 72 1.02 -5.22 -1.38
C ASP A 72 0.80 -4.56 -0.02
N PHE A 73 0.36 -3.30 -0.03
CA PHE A 73 -0.10 -2.62 1.18
C PHE A 73 -1.62 -2.56 1.19
N CYS A 74 -2.22 -3.07 2.26
CA CYS A 74 -3.63 -2.90 2.53
C CYS A 74 -3.83 -1.66 3.42
N LEU A 75 -4.58 -0.69 2.91
CA LEU A 75 -4.94 0.56 3.57
C LEU A 75 -6.39 0.47 4.06
N VAL A 76 -6.58 0.64 5.36
CA VAL A 76 -7.91 0.72 5.96
C VAL A 76 -8.36 2.18 5.97
N ASN A 77 -9.44 2.48 5.26
CA ASN A 77 -10.10 3.77 5.31
C ASN A 77 -11.61 3.57 5.52
N PRO A 78 -12.13 3.81 6.73
CA PRO A 78 -13.54 3.55 7.05
C PRO A 78 -14.51 4.55 6.41
N ASN A 79 -14.03 5.77 6.13
CA ASN A 79 -14.86 6.89 5.70
C ASN A 79 -15.05 6.91 4.17
N SER A 80 -14.15 6.28 3.44
CA SER A 80 -14.17 6.37 1.99
C SER A 80 -15.23 5.49 1.33
N LEU A 81 -15.78 5.98 0.22
CA LEU A 81 -16.62 5.18 -0.67
C LEU A 81 -15.73 4.33 -1.59
N PRO A 82 -16.04 3.04 -1.80
CA PRO A 82 -15.22 2.16 -2.63
C PRO A 82 -14.97 2.70 -4.04
N GLN A 83 -15.97 3.34 -4.66
CA GLN A 83 -15.87 3.90 -6.01
C GLN A 83 -14.78 4.98 -6.14
N ASP A 84 -14.60 5.83 -5.12
CA ASP A 84 -13.63 6.91 -5.14
C ASP A 84 -12.22 6.35 -4.96
N LEU A 85 -12.05 5.38 -4.06
CA LEU A 85 -10.80 4.62 -3.89
C LEU A 85 -10.41 3.86 -5.14
N PHE A 86 -11.34 3.13 -5.76
CA PHE A 86 -11.07 2.39 -6.99
C PHE A 86 -10.68 3.33 -8.13
N ARG A 87 -11.39 4.46 -8.28
CA ARG A 87 -11.04 5.46 -9.28
C ARG A 87 -9.67 6.06 -8.99
N TYR A 88 -9.40 6.42 -7.75
CA TYR A 88 -8.12 7.01 -7.35
C TYR A 88 -6.95 6.04 -7.58
N LYS A 89 -7.13 4.78 -7.18
CA LYS A 89 -6.20 3.68 -7.45
C LYS A 89 -5.89 3.57 -8.94
N ARG A 90 -6.93 3.40 -9.76
CA ARG A 90 -6.78 3.14 -11.19
C ARG A 90 -6.19 4.33 -11.95
N ASP A 91 -6.68 5.53 -11.70
CA ASP A 91 -6.41 6.69 -12.55
C ASP A 91 -5.15 7.45 -12.11
N ILE A 92 -4.75 7.35 -10.84
CA ILE A 92 -3.63 8.12 -10.28
C ILE A 92 -2.53 7.21 -9.72
N LEU A 93 -2.88 6.29 -8.81
CA LEU A 93 -1.87 5.55 -8.04
C LEU A 93 -1.16 4.47 -8.89
N ASN A 94 -1.93 3.64 -9.60
CA ASN A 94 -1.40 2.54 -10.41
C ASN A 94 -0.44 3.02 -11.51
N PRO A 95 -0.73 4.09 -12.28
CA PRO A 95 0.22 4.62 -13.27
C PRO A 95 1.59 5.00 -12.69
N ILE A 96 1.65 5.36 -11.40
CA ILE A 96 2.88 5.80 -10.73
C ILE A 96 3.58 4.66 -9.99
N LEU A 97 2.80 3.82 -9.29
CA LEU A 97 3.31 2.76 -8.40
C LEU A 97 3.39 1.38 -9.06
N CYS A 98 2.61 1.15 -10.12
CA CYS A 98 2.53 -0.09 -10.89
C CYS A 98 2.52 0.19 -12.42
N PRO A 99 3.51 0.92 -12.97
CA PRO A 99 3.52 1.23 -14.41
C PRO A 99 3.58 -0.06 -15.25
N GLN A 100 2.80 -0.09 -16.34
CA GLN A 100 2.66 -1.27 -17.21
C GLN A 100 3.88 -1.53 -18.12
N ASP A 101 4.79 -0.56 -18.26
CA ASP A 101 6.00 -0.69 -19.09
C ASP A 101 7.06 -1.57 -18.42
N GLN A 102 6.97 -2.87 -18.75
CA GLN A 102 7.88 -4.03 -18.70
C GLN A 102 9.20 -4.08 -17.90
N GLU A 103 9.79 -2.99 -17.41
CA GLU A 103 10.76 -3.10 -16.32
C GLU A 103 9.95 -3.29 -15.03
N LYS A 104 9.84 -4.53 -14.56
CA LYS A 104 9.26 -4.93 -13.26
C LYS A 104 10.03 -4.35 -12.05
N ARG A 105 10.46 -3.09 -12.12
CA ARG A 105 11.11 -2.37 -11.03
C ARG A 105 10.03 -2.05 -10.00
N ARG A 106 9.94 -2.93 -9.00
CA ARG A 106 9.41 -2.65 -7.65
C ARG A 106 7.98 -2.11 -7.63
N TRP A 107 7.03 -2.92 -8.10
CA TRP A 107 5.60 -2.61 -7.98
C TRP A 107 5.18 -2.46 -6.51
N ILE A 108 4.44 -1.39 -6.22
CA ILE A 108 3.76 -1.17 -4.94
C ILE A 108 2.27 -1.16 -5.22
N ASP A 109 1.55 -2.22 -4.86
CA ASP A 109 0.10 -2.25 -4.99
C ASP A 109 -0.58 -1.80 -3.70
N LEU A 110 -1.61 -0.97 -3.84
CA LEU A 110 -2.40 -0.44 -2.73
C LEU A 110 -3.80 -1.05 -2.77
N TYR A 111 -4.11 -1.88 -1.78
CA TYR A 111 -5.44 -2.46 -1.59
C TYR A 111 -6.20 -1.63 -0.57
N PHE A 112 -7.48 -1.39 -0.82
CA PHE A 112 -8.29 -0.57 0.07
C PHE A 112 -9.41 -1.40 0.69
N VAL A 113 -9.55 -1.30 2.01
CA VAL A 113 -10.65 -1.92 2.77
C VAL A 113 -11.27 -0.87 3.70
N ARG A 114 -12.56 -1.05 4.01
CA ARG A 114 -13.27 -0.15 4.93
C ARG A 114 -13.14 -0.59 6.39
N GLU A 115 -12.90 -1.87 6.63
CA GLU A 115 -12.99 -2.48 7.96
C GLU A 115 -11.79 -3.39 8.25
N LEU A 116 -11.35 -3.39 9.51
CA LEU A 116 -10.12 -4.06 9.94
C LEU A 116 -10.15 -5.59 9.79
N TYR A 117 -11.30 -6.21 10.03
CA TYR A 117 -11.42 -7.67 9.99
C TYR A 117 -11.36 -8.25 8.57
N GLN A 118 -11.39 -7.40 7.53
CA GLN A 118 -11.30 -7.84 6.13
C GLN A 118 -9.86 -8.12 5.68
N ILE A 119 -8.87 -7.84 6.53
CA ILE A 119 -7.46 -8.11 6.26
C ILE A 119 -7.18 -9.58 6.62
N LEU A 120 -7.36 -10.49 5.66
CA LEU A 120 -7.18 -11.94 5.84
C LEU A 120 -6.34 -12.56 4.69
N PRO A 121 -5.31 -13.37 5.00
CA PRO A 121 -4.73 -13.62 6.33
C PRO A 121 -4.14 -12.33 6.94
N ARG A 122 -3.99 -12.30 8.27
CA ARG A 122 -3.46 -11.13 8.99
C ARG A 122 -2.10 -10.78 8.41
N GLY A 123 -2.02 -9.63 7.75
CA GLY A 123 -0.77 -9.04 7.31
C GLY A 123 0.07 -8.58 8.48
N ILE A 124 1.20 -7.97 8.19
CA ILE A 124 2.03 -7.31 9.21
C ILE A 124 1.59 -5.86 9.33
N ASP A 125 1.24 -5.48 10.56
CA ASP A 125 0.81 -4.12 10.87
C ASP A 125 1.99 -3.16 10.73
N LEU A 126 1.86 -2.19 9.83
CA LEU A 126 2.82 -1.13 9.55
C LEU A 126 2.30 0.25 9.96
N THR A 127 1.17 0.32 10.67
CA THR A 127 0.46 1.58 10.98
C THR A 127 1.34 2.58 11.72
N SER A 128 2.11 2.12 12.73
CA SER A 128 3.02 3.01 13.46
C SER A 128 4.10 3.59 12.56
N TYR A 129 4.67 2.82 11.63
CA TYR A 129 5.66 3.31 10.67
C TYR A 129 5.01 4.30 9.70
N TRP A 130 3.83 3.97 9.16
CA TRP A 130 3.08 4.87 8.30
C TRP A 130 2.85 6.22 8.96
N ASN A 131 2.49 6.27 10.24
CA ASN A 131 2.22 7.52 10.95
C ASN A 131 3.48 8.34 11.27
N ASN A 132 4.63 7.68 11.41
CA ASN A 132 5.89 8.30 11.83
C ASN A 132 6.82 8.71 10.66
N ILE A 133 6.48 8.32 9.43
CA ILE A 133 7.12 8.79 8.19
C ILE A 133 6.51 10.12 7.76
#